data_AF-A0A1G7YCJ8-F1
#
_entry.id   AF-A0A1G7YCJ8-F1
#
_cell.length_a   1.000
_cell.length_b   1.000
_cell.length_c   1.000
_cell.angle_alpha   90.00
_cell.angle_beta   90.00
_cell.angle_gamma   90.00
#
_symmetry.space_group_name_H-M   'P 1'
#
loop_
_entity.id
_entity.type
_entity.pdbx_description
1 polymer ?
#
loop_
_entity_poly.entity_id
_entity_poly.type
_entity_poly.pdbx_seq_one_letter_code
_entity_poly.pdbx_strand_id
1 'polypeptide(L)'
;MSDKQYSGVKIAYWLSILTPFTCLISGVIAIIYAGYRLDKGEDGEVVNSHYYGLIRSFFLNLTFFVVLIISVATANGLLKGVNNYWYKASWIDSLAMIIPYIGMIIGAAAIFVWFVRMKQGMDKLRNHQPMAPSTGPNL
;
A
#
# COMPACT_ATOMS: atom_id res chain seq x y z
N MET A 1 -16.95 23.82 -16.79
CA MET A 1 -16.27 23.15 -15.66
C MET A 1 -15.86 24.24 -14.68
N SER A 2 -16.31 24.20 -13.42
CA SER A 2 -15.99 25.25 -12.43
C SER A 2 -14.49 25.20 -12.08
N ASP A 3 -13.84 26.36 -11.84
CA ASP A 3 -12.40 26.45 -11.51
C ASP A 3 -11.96 25.52 -10.37
N LYS A 4 -12.82 25.29 -9.38
CA LYS A 4 -12.57 24.33 -8.28
C LYS A 4 -12.41 22.90 -8.78
N GLN A 5 -13.21 22.51 -9.78
CA GLN A 5 -13.23 21.16 -10.35
C GLN A 5 -11.98 20.91 -11.21
N TYR A 6 -11.46 21.94 -11.88
CA TYR A 6 -10.21 21.89 -12.65
C TYR A 6 -8.98 21.78 -11.73
N SER A 7 -8.96 22.50 -10.61
CA SER A 7 -7.87 22.45 -9.62
C SER A 7 -7.75 21.07 -8.95
N GLY A 8 -8.87 20.45 -8.56
CA GLY A 8 -8.86 19.11 -7.95
C GLY A 8 -8.29 18.03 -8.87
N VAL A 9 -8.61 18.10 -10.17
CA VAL A 9 -8.05 17.18 -11.18
C VAL A 9 -6.54 17.39 -11.36
N LYS A 10 -6.05 18.64 -11.34
CA LYS A 10 -4.60 18.92 -11.37
C LYS A 10 -3.85 18.32 -10.18
N ILE A 11 -4.41 18.44 -8.98
CA ILE A 11 -3.82 17.85 -7.77
C ILE A 11 -3.78 16.32 -7.90
N ALA A 12 -4.85 15.70 -8.40
CA ALA A 12 -4.87 14.26 -8.64
C ALA A 12 -3.81 13.82 -9.67
N TYR A 13 -3.59 14.57 -10.74
CA TYR A 13 -2.51 14.30 -11.71
C TYR A 13 -1.12 14.40 -11.06
N TRP A 14 -0.86 15.45 -10.28
CA TRP A 14 0.41 15.61 -9.57
C TRP A 14 0.67 14.49 -8.55
N LEU A 15 -0.34 14.13 -7.76
CA LEU A 15 -0.26 13.04 -6.79
C LEU A 15 -0.07 11.67 -7.47
N SER A 16 -0.70 11.45 -8.63
CA SER A 16 -0.57 10.20 -9.39
C SER A 16 0.83 10.00 -9.94
N ILE A 17 1.57 11.08 -10.25
CA ILE A 17 2.97 11.02 -10.69
C ILE A 17 3.91 10.73 -9.50
N LEU A 18 3.63 11.31 -8.33
CA LEU A 18 4.44 11.08 -7.13
C LEU A 18 4.32 9.65 -6.59
N THR A 19 3.14 9.04 -6.71
CA THR A 19 2.83 7.71 -6.19
C THR A 19 3.80 6.60 -6.67
N PRO A 20 4.06 6.41 -7.97
CA PRO A 20 5.03 5.43 -8.44
C PRO A 20 6.48 5.83 -8.11
N PHE A 21 6.80 7.13 -8.10
CA PHE A 21 8.17 7.60 -7.92
C PHE A 21 8.71 7.37 -6.50
N THR A 22 7.91 7.61 -5.47
CA THR A 22 8.39 7.54 -4.08
C THR A 22 8.32 6.13 -3.51
N CYS A 23 7.24 5.40 -3.78
CA CYS A 23 6.97 4.11 -3.15
C CYS A 23 7.40 2.91 -3.99
N LEU A 24 7.28 3.00 -5.31
CA LEU A 24 7.45 1.85 -6.20
C LEU A 24 8.91 1.71 -6.63
N ILE A 25 9.55 2.81 -7.05
CA ILE A 25 10.97 2.80 -7.45
C ILE A 25 11.90 2.43 -6.29
N SER A 26 11.70 3.02 -5.10
CA SER A 26 12.55 2.73 -3.92
C SER A 26 12.44 1.27 -3.48
N GLY A 27 11.23 0.71 -3.49
CA GLY A 27 10.99 -0.69 -3.14
C GLY A 27 11.53 -1.69 -4.16
N VAL A 28 11.44 -1.38 -5.47
CA VAL A 28 12.01 -2.22 -6.53
C VAL A 28 13.53 -2.30 -6.40
N ILE A 29 14.22 -1.18 -6.16
CA ILE A 29 15.67 -1.18 -5.96
C ILE A 29 16.06 -2.02 -4.73
N ALA A 30 15.32 -1.88 -3.63
CA ALA A 30 15.57 -2.64 -2.40
C ALA A 30 15.41 -4.17 -2.61
N ILE A 31 14.41 -4.60 -3.40
CA ILE A 31 14.21 -6.01 -3.74
C ILE A 31 15.30 -6.53 -4.66
N ILE A 32 15.67 -5.77 -5.69
CA ILE A 32 16.76 -6.18 -6.60
C ILE A 32 18.05 -6.37 -5.82
N TYR A 33 18.36 -5.45 -4.89
CA TYR A 33 19.53 -5.56 -4.03
C TYR A 33 19.45 -6.77 -3.08
N ALA A 34 18.31 -6.99 -2.44
CA ALA A 34 18.09 -8.14 -1.56
C ALA A 34 18.21 -9.48 -2.32
N GLY A 35 17.63 -9.57 -3.51
CA GLY A 35 17.72 -10.74 -4.38
C GLY A 35 19.15 -11.01 -4.85
N TYR A 36 19.87 -9.97 -5.26
CA TYR A 36 21.28 -10.08 -5.66
C TYR A 36 22.18 -10.60 -4.52
N ARG A 37 21.95 -10.14 -3.28
CA ARG A 37 22.73 -10.60 -2.12
C ARG A 37 22.36 -12.01 -1.68
N LEU A 38 21.08 -12.37 -1.76
CA LEU A 38 20.61 -13.74 -1.53
C LEU A 38 21.23 -14.74 -2.51
N ASP A 39 21.29 -14.40 -3.81
CA ASP A 39 21.83 -15.28 -4.86
C ASP A 39 23.33 -15.57 -4.65
N LYS A 40 24.07 -14.62 -4.08
CA LYS A 40 25.48 -14.82 -3.72
C LYS A 40 25.69 -15.72 -2.50
N GLY A 41 24.71 -15.86 -1.61
CA GLY A 41 24.76 -16.78 -0.47
C GLY A 41 25.85 -16.51 0.59
N GLU A 42 26.52 -15.36 0.54
CA GLU A 42 27.73 -15.06 1.36
C GLU A 42 27.41 -14.51 2.78
N ASP A 43 26.15 -14.17 3.08
CA ASP A 43 25.81 -13.32 4.24
C ASP A 43 25.32 -14.04 5.50
N GLY A 44 25.34 -15.37 5.50
CA GLY A 44 24.87 -16.16 6.64
C GLY A 44 23.35 -16.22 6.78
N GLU A 45 22.88 -17.23 7.51
CA GLU A 45 21.47 -17.63 7.58
C GLU A 45 20.55 -16.54 8.17
N VAL A 46 21.05 -15.77 9.13
CA VAL A 46 20.30 -14.68 9.80
C VAL A 46 20.03 -13.52 8.84
N VAL A 47 20.99 -13.12 8.02
CA VAL A 47 20.83 -11.99 7.08
C VAL A 47 19.93 -12.41 5.92
N ASN A 48 20.10 -13.64 5.42
CA ASN A 48 19.23 -14.20 4.40
C ASN A 48 17.75 -14.21 4.83
N SER A 49 17.44 -14.56 6.09
CA SER A 49 16.06 -14.51 6.61
C SER A 49 15.43 -13.11 6.54
N HIS A 50 16.22 -12.05 6.69
CA HIS A 50 15.74 -10.67 6.60
C HIS A 50 15.53 -10.21 5.16
N TYR A 51 16.38 -10.63 4.22
CA TYR A 51 16.16 -10.37 2.80
C TYR A 51 14.85 -11.00 2.32
N TYR A 52 14.57 -12.25 2.68
CA TYR A 52 13.27 -12.88 2.40
C TYR A 52 12.08 -12.14 3.06
N GLY A 53 12.23 -11.74 4.32
CA GLY A 53 11.21 -10.97 5.04
C GLY A 53 10.90 -9.61 4.40
N LEU A 54 11.93 -8.91 3.93
CA LEU A 54 11.83 -7.64 3.20
C LEU A 54 11.06 -7.81 1.88
N ILE A 55 11.46 -8.78 1.06
CA ILE A 55 10.80 -9.06 -0.23
C ILE A 55 9.33 -9.41 -0.01
N ARG A 56 9.03 -10.32 0.94
CA ARG A 56 7.66 -10.74 1.25
C ARG A 56 6.80 -9.58 1.76
N SER A 57 7.30 -8.79 2.70
CA SER A 57 6.55 -7.67 3.26
C SER A 57 6.25 -6.60 2.21
N PHE A 58 7.17 -6.36 1.27
CA PHE A 58 6.95 -5.43 0.17
C PHE A 58 5.80 -5.89 -0.73
N PHE A 59 5.83 -7.14 -1.23
CA PHE A 59 4.77 -7.65 -2.10
C PHE A 59 3.40 -7.70 -1.42
N LEU A 60 3.36 -8.04 -0.12
CA LEU A 60 2.12 -8.05 0.65
C LEU A 60 1.51 -6.64 0.75
N ASN A 61 2.34 -5.64 1.03
CA ASN A 61 1.89 -4.24 1.11
C ASN A 61 1.49 -3.70 -0.27
N LEU A 62 2.28 -3.98 -1.31
CA LEU A 62 1.95 -3.60 -2.69
C LEU A 62 0.58 -4.15 -3.10
N THR A 63 0.36 -5.45 -2.86
CA THR A 63 -0.91 -6.11 -3.15
C THR A 63 -2.07 -5.49 -2.37
N PHE A 64 -1.86 -5.24 -1.08
CA PHE A 64 -2.86 -4.57 -0.23
C PHE A 64 -3.27 -3.20 -0.79
N PHE A 65 -2.31 -2.34 -1.14
CA PHE A 65 -2.62 -1.01 -1.67
C PHE A 65 -3.32 -1.08 -3.04
N VAL A 66 -2.87 -1.97 -3.93
CA VAL A 66 -3.52 -2.17 -5.24
C VAL A 66 -4.97 -2.60 -5.06
N VAL A 67 -5.23 -3.60 -4.21
CA VAL A 67 -6.60 -4.08 -3.94
C VAL A 67 -7.46 -3.01 -3.27
N LEU A 68 -6.91 -2.25 -2.33
CA LEU A 68 -7.62 -1.16 -1.65
C LEU A 68 -8.05 -0.06 -2.64
N ILE A 69 -7.14 0.37 -3.52
CA ILE A 69 -7.43 1.41 -4.53
C ILE A 69 -8.52 0.92 -5.50
N ILE A 70 -8.40 -0.31 -6.01
CA ILE A 70 -9.40 -0.89 -6.91
C ILE A 70 -10.76 -0.97 -6.21
N SER A 71 -10.79 -1.43 -4.96
CA SER A 71 -12.02 -1.57 -4.18
C SER A 71 -12.71 -0.22 -3.95
N VAL A 72 -11.96 0.82 -3.58
CA VAL A 72 -12.48 2.18 -3.40
C VAL A 72 -13.00 2.76 -4.72
N ALA A 73 -12.28 2.56 -5.82
CA ALA A 73 -12.71 3.02 -7.14
C ALA A 73 -14.00 2.30 -7.61
N THR A 74 -14.05 0.99 -7.45
CA THR A 74 -15.20 0.16 -7.82
C THR A 74 -16.43 0.50 -6.97
N ALA A 75 -16.29 0.65 -5.66
CA ALA A 75 -17.39 1.02 -4.77
C ALA A 75 -17.97 2.42 -5.12
N ASN A 76 -17.10 3.39 -5.39
CA ASN A 76 -17.54 4.72 -5.84
C ASN A 76 -18.23 4.69 -7.21
N GLY A 77 -17.69 3.92 -8.16
CA GLY A 77 -18.27 3.74 -9.49
C GLY A 77 -19.65 3.10 -9.43
N LEU A 78 -19.80 2.04 -8.62
CA LEU A 78 -21.07 1.35 -8.39
C LEU A 78 -22.12 2.26 -7.79
N LEU A 79 -21.79 3.00 -6.72
CA LEU A 79 -22.77 3.87 -6.07
C LEU A 79 -23.22 5.03 -6.96
N LYS A 80 -22.30 5.64 -7.72
CA LYS A 80 -22.67 6.63 -8.74
C LYS A 80 -23.53 6.02 -9.84
N GLY A 81 -23.24 4.79 -10.27
CA GLY A 81 -24.05 4.07 -11.25
C GLY A 81 -25.47 3.80 -10.73
N VAL A 82 -25.60 3.24 -9.52
CA VAL A 82 -26.91 2.96 -8.90
C VAL A 82 -27.72 4.25 -8.71
N ASN A 83 -27.08 5.33 -8.23
CA ASN A 83 -27.76 6.61 -8.03
C ASN A 83 -28.26 7.24 -9.34
N ASN A 84 -27.45 7.14 -10.41
CA ASN A 84 -27.80 7.76 -11.70
C ASN A 84 -28.83 6.96 -12.51
N TYR A 85 -28.80 5.63 -12.44
CA TYR A 85 -29.59 4.77 -13.33
C TYR A 85 -30.81 4.13 -12.67
N TRP A 86 -30.76 3.82 -11.36
CA TRP A 86 -31.77 2.96 -10.73
C TRP A 86 -32.52 3.64 -9.60
N TYR A 87 -31.84 4.43 -8.75
CA TYR A 87 -32.47 5.02 -7.57
C TYR A 87 -31.79 6.33 -7.15
N LYS A 88 -32.41 7.47 -7.47
CA LYS A 88 -31.91 8.78 -7.07
C LYS A 88 -32.19 9.03 -5.60
N ALA A 89 -31.16 8.98 -4.77
CA ALA A 89 -31.27 9.31 -3.37
C ALA A 89 -30.04 10.07 -2.87
N SER A 90 -30.30 11.20 -2.20
CA SER A 90 -29.26 12.11 -1.67
C SER A 90 -28.32 11.44 -0.66
N TRP A 91 -28.76 10.35 -0.02
CA TRP A 91 -27.93 9.57 0.91
C TRP A 91 -26.87 8.73 0.18
N ILE A 92 -27.12 8.28 -1.06
CA ILE A 92 -26.15 7.51 -1.86
C ILE A 92 -24.99 8.42 -2.31
N ASP A 93 -25.30 9.65 -2.71
CA ASP A 93 -24.28 10.65 -3.05
C ASP A 93 -23.39 11.00 -1.85
N SER A 94 -24.00 11.09 -0.66
CA SER A 94 -23.29 11.34 0.59
C SER A 94 -22.33 10.19 0.93
N LEU A 95 -22.75 8.94 0.76
CA LEU A 95 -21.89 7.76 0.95
C LEU A 95 -20.74 7.69 -0.08
N ALA A 96 -21.02 7.96 -1.35
CA ALA A 96 -20.01 7.98 -2.41
C ALA A 96 -18.92 9.05 -2.16
N MET A 97 -19.25 10.14 -1.47
CA MET A 97 -18.26 11.13 -1.07
C MET A 97 -17.37 10.66 0.11
N ILE A 98 -17.89 9.79 0.98
CA ILE A 98 -17.19 9.33 2.21
C ILE A 98 -16.20 8.20 1.91
N ILE A 99 -16.50 7.31 0.95
CA ILE A 99 -15.70 6.11 0.65
C ILE A 99 -14.21 6.40 0.39
N PRO A 100 -13.83 7.44 -0.41
CA PRO A 100 -12.43 7.79 -0.57
C PRO A 100 -11.71 8.12 0.75
N TYR A 101 -12.40 8.78 1.69
CA TYR A 101 -11.82 9.13 2.99
C TYR A 101 -11.61 7.88 3.87
N ILE A 102 -12.55 6.94 3.84
CA ILE A 102 -12.38 5.65 4.54
C ILE A 102 -11.17 4.89 3.97
N GLY A 103 -11.06 4.84 2.63
CA GLY A 103 -9.90 4.24 1.97
C GLY A 103 -8.58 4.91 2.37
N MET A 104 -8.58 6.23 2.48
CA MET A 104 -7.41 7.00 2.93
C MET A 104 -7.02 6.67 4.38
N ILE A 105 -7.99 6.57 5.29
CA ILE A 105 -7.73 6.22 6.70
C ILE A 105 -7.15 4.81 6.82
N ILE A 106 -7.75 3.83 6.11
CA ILE A 106 -7.27 2.45 6.08
C ILE A 106 -5.85 2.39 5.51
N GLY A 107 -5.60 3.11 4.41
CA GLY A 107 -4.28 3.23 3.80
C GLY A 107 -3.24 3.84 4.75
N ALA A 108 -3.58 4.93 5.42
CA ALA A 108 -2.69 5.59 6.39
C ALA A 108 -2.35 4.68 7.58
N ALA A 109 -3.34 3.96 8.11
CA ALA A 109 -3.12 2.97 9.16
C ALA A 109 -2.19 1.82 8.70
N ALA A 110 -2.37 1.33 7.48
CA ALA A 110 -1.50 0.30 6.91
C ALA A 110 -0.04 0.79 6.74
N ILE A 111 0.16 2.03 6.26
CA ILE A 111 1.49 2.65 6.20
C ILE A 111 2.11 2.71 7.59
N PHE A 112 1.35 3.13 8.60
CA PHE A 112 1.83 3.21 9.98
C PHE A 112 2.26 1.84 10.52
N VAL A 113 1.42 0.81 10.35
CA VAL A 113 1.74 -0.57 10.75
C VAL A 113 2.99 -1.08 10.03
N TRP A 114 3.15 -0.75 8.74
CA TRP A 114 4.35 -1.10 7.99
C TRP A 114 5.61 -0.44 8.55
N PHE A 115 5.57 0.85 8.87
CA PHE A 115 6.71 1.54 9.51
C PHE A 115 7.11 0.90 10.84
N VAL A 116 6.13 0.51 11.67
CA VAL A 116 6.38 -0.20 12.93
C VAL A 116 7.04 -1.56 12.67
N ARG A 117 6.55 -2.33 11.69
CA ARG A 117 7.15 -3.62 11.32
C ARG A 117 8.57 -3.47 10.80
N MET A 118 8.86 -2.41 10.04
CA MET A 118 10.20 -2.14 9.52
C MET A 118 11.20 -1.83 10.64
N LYS A 119 10.80 -1.00 11.62
CA LYS A 119 11.61 -0.73 12.81
C LYS A 119 11.89 -2.01 13.62
N GLN A 120 10.88 -2.84 13.83
CA GLN A 120 11.05 -4.13 14.51
C GLN A 120 11.99 -5.08 13.76
N GLY A 121 11.95 -5.08 12.42
CA GLY A 121 12.91 -5.83 11.59
C GLY A 121 14.35 -5.34 11.77
N MET A 122 14.56 -4.03 11.80
CA MET A 122 15.88 -3.43 12.05
C MET A 122 16.41 -3.72 13.45
N ASP A 123 15.55 -3.68 14.47
CA ASP A 123 15.96 -3.99 15.85
C ASP A 123 16.35 -5.48 16.00
N LYS A 124 15.65 -6.39 15.30
CA LYS A 124 16.00 -7.83 15.26
C LYS A 124 17.32 -8.10 14.53
N LEU A 125 17.59 -7.40 13.42
CA LEU A 125 18.89 -7.40 12.75
C LEU A 125 20.02 -7.00 13.70
N ARG A 126 19.83 -5.91 14.45
CA ARG A 126 20.84 -5.42 15.41
C ARG A 126 21.13 -6.44 16.52
N ASN A 127 20.14 -7.24 16.89
CA ASN A 127 20.25 -8.25 17.94
C ASN A 127 20.69 -9.64 17.42
N HIS A 128 21.12 -9.77 16.16
CA HIS A 128 21.49 -11.05 15.51
C HIS A 128 20.39 -12.13 15.59
N GLN A 129 19.14 -11.72 15.74
CA GLN A 129 18.01 -12.65 15.82
C GLN A 129 17.43 -12.84 14.42
N PRO A 130 17.17 -14.08 13.97
CA PRO A 130 16.55 -14.32 12.68
C PRO A 130 15.18 -13.65 12.61
N MET A 131 14.80 -13.20 11.41
CA MET A 131 13.49 -12.64 11.21
C MET A 131 12.48 -13.79 11.33
N ALA A 132 11.83 -13.90 12.49
CA ALA A 132 10.73 -14.84 12.65
C ALA A 132 9.75 -14.60 11.49
N PRO A 133 9.34 -15.64 10.74
CA PRO A 133 8.35 -15.46 9.71
C PRO A 133 7.17 -14.78 10.36
N SER A 134 6.73 -13.64 9.80
CA SER A 134 5.41 -13.12 10.15
C SER A 134 4.47 -14.26 9.83
N THR A 135 4.07 -15.00 10.86
CA THR A 135 2.80 -15.68 10.86
C THR A 135 1.83 -14.59 10.42
N GLY A 136 1.11 -14.85 9.34
CA GLY A 136 -0.11 -14.09 9.11
C GLY A 136 -1.01 -14.22 10.34
N PRO A 137 -2.16 -13.55 10.39
CA PRO A 137 -3.23 -14.09 11.24
C PRO A 137 -3.31 -15.58 10.94
N ASN A 138 -3.03 -16.41 11.97
CA ASN A 138 -3.01 -17.86 11.86
C ASN A 138 -4.29 -18.28 11.14
N LEU A 139 -4.14 -18.78 9.92
CA LEU A 139 -5.11 -19.68 9.31
C LEU A 139 -4.72 -21.09 9.73
#